data_AF-A0A930HW39-F1
#
_entry.id   AF-A0A930HW39-F1
#
_cell.length_a   1.000
_cell.length_b   1.000
_cell.length_c   1.000
_cell.angle_alpha   90.00
_cell.angle_beta   90.00
_cell.angle_gamma   90.00
#
_symmetry.space_group_name_H-M   'P 1'
#
loop_
_entity.id
_entity.type
_entity.pdbx_description
1 polymer ?
#
loop_
_entity_poly.entity_id
_entity_poly.type
_entity_poly.pdbx_seq_one_letter_code
_entity_poly.pdbx_strand_id
1 'polypeptide(L)'
;PLLYLLSVGLSAALISCGGTKSQAQSADSTDSASAERRTAAPFSADSAYQYIQQQVAFGVRTPGSEGHRTTAAWIEQKLRQWGYEVTLQHFEGKDHFGKQAAGTNIIATRTPEGTDRILLMAHWDTRQVADHDPVVQRQGEPIQGADDGASGVAVLLELARQESLNPSG
;
A
#
# COMPACT_ATOMS: atom_id res chain seq x y z
N PRO A 1 -16.31 -54.89 -63.56
CA PRO A 1 -15.49 -53.69 -63.28
C PRO A 1 -16.21 -52.80 -62.23
N LEU A 2 -16.16 -53.19 -60.96
CA LEU A 2 -15.22 -52.70 -59.93
C LEU A 2 -15.60 -51.29 -59.39
N LEU A 3 -16.21 -51.25 -58.20
CA LEU A 3 -15.92 -50.43 -57.00
C LEU A 3 -17.18 -50.38 -56.10
N TYR A 4 -17.20 -51.08 -54.94
CA TYR A 4 -16.87 -50.58 -53.57
C TYR A 4 -17.86 -49.49 -53.10
N LEU A 5 -18.60 -49.57 -51.99
CA LEU A 5 -18.29 -49.93 -50.58
C LEU A 5 -19.59 -50.34 -49.84
N LEU A 6 -19.59 -51.41 -49.02
CA LEU A 6 -19.59 -51.40 -47.53
C LEU A 6 -20.60 -50.42 -46.90
N SER A 7 -21.49 -50.77 -45.96
CA SER A 7 -21.48 -51.75 -44.85
C SER A 7 -22.92 -51.83 -44.28
N VAL A 8 -23.54 -53.00 -44.09
CA VAL A 8 -23.61 -53.80 -42.83
C VAL A 8 -23.71 -52.92 -41.57
N GLY A 9 -24.68 -53.02 -40.66
CA GLY A 9 -25.72 -54.03 -40.50
C GLY A 9 -26.64 -53.71 -39.31
N LEU A 10 -27.74 -54.46 -39.33
CA LEU A 10 -28.84 -54.64 -38.38
C LEU A 10 -28.41 -54.84 -36.91
N SER A 11 -29.16 -54.27 -35.95
CA SER A 11 -29.61 -54.97 -34.73
C SER A 11 -30.61 -54.13 -33.93
N ALA A 12 -31.60 -54.84 -33.39
CA ALA A 12 -32.78 -54.34 -32.71
C ALA A 12 -32.66 -54.41 -31.18
N ALA A 13 -33.68 -53.83 -30.53
CA ALA A 13 -34.37 -54.36 -29.34
C ALA A 13 -33.82 -54.09 -27.90
N LEU A 14 -34.70 -53.39 -27.14
CA LEU A 14 -35.21 -53.69 -25.78
C LEU A 14 -34.56 -53.06 -24.52
N ILE A 15 -35.34 -52.13 -23.95
CA ILE A 15 -35.78 -51.95 -22.53
C ILE A 15 -35.18 -52.90 -21.48
N SER A 16 -34.67 -52.37 -20.37
CA SER A 16 -35.04 -52.82 -19.01
C SER A 16 -34.45 -51.92 -17.90
N CYS A 17 -35.32 -51.44 -17.02
CA CYS A 17 -34.95 -50.87 -15.72
C CYS A 17 -34.72 -51.99 -14.69
N GLY A 18 -33.72 -51.84 -13.82
CA GLY A 18 -33.66 -52.57 -12.55
C GLY A 18 -32.24 -52.80 -12.02
N GLY A 19 -31.88 -52.12 -10.92
CA GLY A 19 -30.66 -52.43 -10.17
C GLY A 19 -30.21 -51.35 -9.18
N THR A 20 -30.72 -51.41 -7.97
CA THR A 20 -30.34 -50.59 -6.80
C THR A 20 -28.86 -50.78 -6.45
N LYS A 21 -28.07 -49.70 -6.44
CA LYS A 21 -26.86 -49.61 -5.60
C LYS A 21 -26.72 -48.20 -5.02
N SER A 22 -26.64 -48.18 -3.70
CA SER A 22 -26.31 -47.04 -2.85
C SER A 22 -25.07 -46.31 -3.34
N GLN A 23 -25.19 -45.01 -3.57
CA GLN A 23 -24.09 -44.08 -3.35
C GLN A 23 -24.66 -42.89 -2.58
N ALA A 24 -24.22 -42.80 -1.32
CA ALA A 24 -24.30 -41.58 -0.54
C ALA A 24 -23.63 -40.46 -1.35
N GLN A 25 -24.45 -39.55 -1.88
CA GLN A 25 -23.97 -38.23 -2.26
C GLN A 25 -23.75 -37.49 -0.95
N SER A 26 -22.50 -37.48 -0.51
CA SER A 26 -21.98 -36.46 0.39
C SER A 26 -22.36 -35.11 -0.22
N ALA A 27 -23.28 -34.41 0.44
CA ALA A 27 -23.44 -33.00 0.27
C ALA A 27 -22.12 -32.38 0.72
N ASP A 28 -21.25 -32.08 -0.23
CA ASP A 28 -20.17 -31.13 -0.03
C ASP A 28 -20.83 -29.75 0.05
N SER A 29 -21.42 -29.49 1.22
CA SER A 29 -21.74 -28.15 1.66
C SER A 29 -20.41 -27.42 1.76
N THR A 30 -20.00 -26.83 0.64
CA THR A 30 -18.99 -25.78 0.59
C THR A 30 -19.53 -24.68 1.49
N ASP A 31 -19.00 -24.67 2.70
CA ASP A 31 -19.21 -23.66 3.72
C ASP A 31 -18.63 -22.36 3.17
N SER A 32 -19.42 -21.70 2.31
CA SER A 32 -19.17 -20.33 1.90
C SER A 32 -19.54 -19.47 3.10
N ALA A 33 -18.66 -19.50 4.09
CA ALA A 33 -18.60 -18.48 5.10
C ALA A 33 -18.44 -17.17 4.33
N SER A 34 -19.55 -16.44 4.21
CA SER A 34 -19.55 -15.09 3.71
C SER A 34 -18.68 -14.29 4.67
N ALA A 35 -17.40 -14.11 4.31
CA ALA A 35 -16.53 -13.18 5.00
C ALA A 35 -17.27 -11.84 5.00
N GLU A 36 -17.73 -11.41 6.18
CA GLU A 36 -18.40 -10.12 6.31
C GLU A 36 -17.48 -9.07 5.70
N ARG A 37 -17.98 -8.39 4.66
CA ARG A 37 -17.20 -7.39 3.95
C ARG A 37 -17.01 -6.21 4.89
N ARG A 38 -15.87 -6.16 5.58
CA ARG A 38 -15.51 -5.04 6.47
C ARG A 38 -15.59 -3.74 5.66
N THR A 39 -16.30 -2.75 6.19
CA THR A 39 -16.32 -1.41 5.62
C THR A 39 -14.98 -0.74 5.88
N ALA A 40 -14.38 -0.13 4.86
CA ALA A 40 -13.15 0.63 5.03
C ALA A 40 -13.38 1.78 6.02
N ALA A 41 -12.37 2.06 6.85
CA ALA A 41 -12.38 3.24 7.71
C ALA A 41 -12.51 4.52 6.83
N PRO A 42 -13.22 5.55 7.30
CA PRO A 42 -13.35 6.80 6.56
C PRO A 42 -11.99 7.47 6.36
N PHE A 43 -11.80 8.21 5.27
CA PHE A 43 -10.60 9.01 5.02
C PHE A 43 -10.97 10.50 5.04
N SER A 44 -10.24 11.32 5.80
CA SER A 44 -10.44 12.77 5.84
C SER A 44 -9.41 13.48 4.95
N ALA A 45 -9.88 13.98 3.79
CA ALA A 45 -9.04 14.78 2.90
C ALA A 45 -8.57 16.09 3.57
N ASP A 46 -9.39 16.70 4.43
CA ASP A 46 -9.03 17.93 5.15
C ASP A 46 -7.87 17.67 6.12
N SER A 47 -7.91 16.54 6.84
CA SER A 47 -6.82 16.14 7.74
C SER A 47 -5.53 15.89 6.96
N ALA A 48 -5.62 15.14 5.86
CA ALA A 48 -4.46 14.87 5.00
C ALA A 48 -3.88 16.18 4.43
N TYR A 49 -4.71 17.09 3.94
CA TYR A 49 -4.27 18.38 3.43
C TYR A 49 -3.55 19.21 4.51
N GLN A 50 -4.05 19.22 5.74
CA GLN A 50 -3.38 19.88 6.86
C GLN A 50 -1.99 19.26 7.15
N TYR A 51 -1.82 17.95 6.98
CA TYR A 51 -0.50 17.32 7.11
C TYR A 51 0.46 17.72 6.00
N ILE A 52 -0.02 17.95 4.77
CA ILE A 52 0.81 18.54 3.69
C ILE A 52 1.25 19.94 4.11
N GLN A 53 0.30 20.79 4.51
CA GLN A 53 0.59 22.16 4.92
C GLN A 53 1.59 22.22 6.07
N GLN A 54 1.45 21.36 7.07
CA GLN A 54 2.36 21.31 8.21
C GLN A 54 3.78 20.94 7.80
N GLN A 55 3.94 19.93 6.94
CA GLN A 55 5.25 19.54 6.42
C GLN A 55 5.89 20.67 5.61
N VAL A 56 5.13 21.34 4.74
CA VAL A 56 5.59 22.49 3.95
C VAL A 56 5.97 23.67 4.84
N ALA A 57 5.22 23.92 5.91
CA ALA A 57 5.47 25.01 6.85
C ALA A 57 6.79 24.86 7.62
N PHE A 58 7.35 23.65 7.74
CA PHE A 58 8.69 23.44 8.29
C PHE A 58 9.82 23.86 7.34
N GLY A 59 9.49 24.28 6.11
CA GLY A 59 10.46 24.61 5.07
C GLY A 59 10.98 23.36 4.36
N VAL A 60 12.04 23.50 3.58
CA VAL A 60 12.57 22.41 2.75
C VAL A 60 13.06 21.24 3.61
N ARG A 61 12.85 20.01 3.15
CA ARG A 61 13.25 18.76 3.84
C ARG A 61 14.43 18.09 3.14
N THR A 62 15.38 18.87 2.66
CA THR A 62 16.64 18.32 2.14
C THR A 62 17.43 17.68 3.28
N PRO A 63 18.12 16.55 3.07
CA PRO A 63 18.93 15.92 4.12
C PRO A 63 19.89 16.91 4.81
N GLY A 64 19.81 16.99 6.14
CA GLY A 64 20.60 17.92 6.96
C GLY A 64 20.00 19.32 7.20
N SER A 65 18.93 19.69 6.51
CA SER A 65 18.20 20.95 6.78
C SER A 65 17.45 20.93 8.12
N GLU A 66 17.05 22.12 8.60
CA GLU A 66 16.17 22.23 9.77
C GLU A 66 14.79 21.63 9.49
N GLY A 67 14.20 21.92 8.33
CA GLY A 67 12.90 21.36 7.93
C GLY A 67 12.90 19.83 7.90
N HIS A 68 14.01 19.21 7.47
CA HIS A 68 14.18 17.75 7.54
C HIS A 68 14.14 17.24 9.00
N ARG A 69 14.92 17.83 9.91
CA ARG A 69 14.93 17.40 11.33
C ARG A 69 13.56 17.60 12.00
N THR A 70 12.96 18.76 11.81
CA THR A 70 11.67 19.11 12.43
C THR A 70 10.53 18.25 11.88
N THR A 71 10.53 17.97 10.57
CA THR A 71 9.53 17.09 9.96
C THR A 71 9.67 15.65 10.46
N ALA A 72 10.88 15.10 10.57
CA ALA A 72 11.09 13.76 11.10
C ALA A 72 10.56 13.60 12.54
N ALA A 73 10.91 14.56 13.41
CA ALA A 73 10.44 14.57 14.79
C ALA A 73 8.91 14.68 14.88
N TRP A 74 8.31 15.50 14.01
CA TRP A 74 6.86 15.68 13.96
C TRP A 74 6.13 14.41 13.48
N ILE A 75 6.63 13.76 12.42
CA ILE A 75 6.09 12.48 11.92
C ILE A 75 6.18 11.41 13.01
N GLU A 76 7.36 11.25 13.63
CA GLU A 76 7.56 10.31 14.74
C GLU A 76 6.56 10.58 15.87
N GLN A 77 6.43 11.83 16.31
CA GLN A 77 5.54 12.20 17.39
C GLN A 77 4.07 11.85 17.07
N LYS A 78 3.60 12.17 15.85
CA LYS A 78 2.23 11.84 15.41
C LYS A 78 1.95 10.35 15.46
N LEU A 79 2.84 9.55 14.89
CA LEU A 79 2.69 8.09 14.84
C LEU A 79 2.71 7.48 16.26
N ARG A 80 3.62 7.93 17.12
CA ARG A 80 3.67 7.50 18.53
C ARG A 80 2.40 7.88 19.29
N GLN A 81 1.86 9.09 19.06
CA GLN A 81 0.58 9.52 19.65
C GLN A 81 -0.60 8.62 19.26
N TRP A 82 -0.53 8.00 18.08
CA TRP A 82 -1.52 7.05 17.58
C TRP A 82 -1.22 5.59 17.95
N GLY A 83 -0.23 5.36 18.82
CA GLY A 83 0.08 4.05 19.37
C GLY A 83 0.94 3.15 18.47
N TYR A 84 1.59 3.71 17.45
CA TYR A 84 2.56 2.96 16.65
C TYR A 84 3.89 2.81 17.38
N GLU A 85 4.52 1.65 17.23
CA GLU A 85 5.95 1.48 17.53
C GLU A 85 6.75 2.12 16.39
N VAL A 86 7.51 3.17 16.71
CA VAL A 86 8.31 3.89 15.72
C VAL A 86 9.79 3.58 15.93
N THR A 87 10.45 3.15 14.86
CA THR A 87 11.91 2.98 14.77
C THR A 87 12.47 4.00 13.80
N LEU A 88 13.46 4.79 14.26
CA LEU A 88 14.26 5.65 13.40
C LEU A 88 15.49 4.86 12.95
N GLN A 89 15.58 4.58 11.65
CA GLN A 89 16.74 3.93 11.05
C GLN A 89 17.60 5.00 10.35
N HIS A 90 18.69 5.38 11.00
CA HIS A 90 19.67 6.30 10.43
C HIS A 90 20.60 5.59 9.46
N PHE A 91 20.97 6.29 8.38
CA PHE A 91 21.91 5.78 7.39
C PHE A 91 22.73 6.91 6.78
N GLU A 92 23.88 6.56 6.22
CA GLU A 92 24.67 7.46 5.38
C GLU A 92 24.47 7.11 3.90
N GLY A 93 24.41 8.14 3.07
CA GLY A 93 24.29 8.01 1.62
C GLY A 93 24.99 9.17 0.92
N LYS A 94 24.82 9.23 -0.40
CA LYS A 94 25.24 10.37 -1.21
C LYS A 94 24.01 11.13 -1.69
N ASP A 95 24.09 12.45 -1.63
CA ASP A 95 23.05 13.31 -2.18
C ASP A 95 23.16 13.45 -3.71
N HIS A 96 22.30 14.29 -4.28
CA HIS A 96 22.27 14.54 -5.73
C HIS A 96 23.63 15.01 -6.28
N PHE A 97 24.43 15.72 -5.48
CA PHE A 97 25.73 16.26 -5.86
C PHE A 97 26.90 15.31 -5.53
N GLY A 98 26.60 14.09 -5.03
CA GLY A 98 27.61 13.12 -4.63
C GLY A 98 28.25 13.42 -3.26
N LYS A 99 27.73 14.40 -2.51
CA LYS A 99 28.19 14.72 -1.16
C LYS A 99 27.60 13.72 -0.16
N GLN A 100 28.39 13.36 0.85
CA GLN A 100 27.88 12.54 1.96
C GLN A 100 26.72 13.25 2.66
N ALA A 101 25.62 12.51 2.85
CA ALA A 101 24.41 12.97 3.50
C ALA A 101 23.92 11.92 4.49
N ALA A 102 23.39 12.39 5.63
CA ALA A 102 22.75 11.54 6.62
C ALA A 102 21.24 11.53 6.35
N GLY A 103 20.70 10.33 6.11
CA GLY A 103 19.27 10.09 5.93
C GLY A 103 18.65 9.44 7.16
N THR A 104 17.32 9.42 7.22
CA THR A 104 16.57 8.72 8.27
C THR A 104 15.30 8.12 7.68
N ASN A 105 15.18 6.80 7.78
CA ASN A 105 13.92 6.10 7.55
C ASN A 105 13.11 6.15 8.85
N ILE A 106 11.82 6.47 8.74
CA ILE A 106 10.87 6.47 9.86
C ILE A 106 9.94 5.27 9.65
N ILE A 107 10.15 4.23 10.45
CA ILE A 107 9.43 2.96 10.31
C ILE A 107 8.40 2.89 11.42
N ALA A 108 7.11 2.87 11.05
CA ALA A 108 5.99 2.80 11.97
C ALA A 108 5.32 1.43 11.86
N THR A 109 5.34 0.68 12.95
CA THR A 109 4.77 -0.66 13.01
C THR A 109 3.61 -0.67 13.99
N ARG A 110 2.50 -1.26 13.57
CA ARG A 110 1.46 -1.74 14.47
C ARG A 110 1.42 -3.24 14.35
N THR A 111 1.35 -3.92 15.49
CA THR A 111 1.36 -5.39 15.55
C THR A 111 -0.03 -5.87 15.92
N PRO A 112 -0.95 -6.02 14.95
CA PRO A 112 -2.13 -6.83 15.17
C PRO A 112 -1.71 -8.30 15.31
N GLU A 113 -2.57 -9.12 15.91
CA GLU A 113 -2.36 -10.56 16.03
C GLU A 113 -2.19 -11.19 14.63
N GLY A 114 -1.20 -12.07 14.44
CA GLY A 114 -0.96 -12.81 13.18
C GLY A 114 0.33 -12.45 12.43
N THR A 115 0.63 -13.14 11.32
CA THR A 115 1.89 -13.02 10.57
C THR A 115 1.80 -12.20 9.29
N ASP A 116 0.59 -11.95 8.79
CA ASP A 116 0.39 -11.21 7.54
C ASP A 116 0.59 -9.72 7.76
N ARG A 117 1.30 -9.06 6.84
CA ARG A 117 1.68 -7.65 6.94
C ARG A 117 1.49 -6.95 5.61
N ILE A 118 0.97 -5.72 5.68
CA ILE A 118 0.90 -4.80 4.54
C ILE A 118 1.97 -3.73 4.76
N LEU A 119 2.75 -3.47 3.72
CA LEU A 119 3.76 -2.41 3.71
C LEU A 119 3.26 -1.23 2.89
N LEU A 120 3.13 -0.07 3.52
CA LEU A 120 2.82 1.21 2.89
C LEU A 120 4.04 2.13 3.01
N MET A 121 4.40 2.83 1.93
CA MET A 121 5.62 3.62 1.86
C MET A 121 5.39 4.94 1.11
N ALA A 122 6.09 5.97 1.58
CA ALA A 122 6.26 7.26 0.91
C ALA A 122 7.67 7.77 1.25
N HIS A 123 8.29 8.49 0.32
CA HIS A 123 9.46 9.30 0.67
C HIS A 123 8.99 10.62 1.29
N TRP A 124 9.85 11.27 2.08
CA TRP A 124 9.47 12.45 2.88
C TRP A 124 10.48 13.61 2.79
N ASP A 125 11.68 13.33 2.29
CA ASP A 125 12.69 14.31 1.96
C ASP A 125 12.30 15.09 0.70
N THR A 126 12.97 16.23 0.47
CA THR A 126 12.78 17.01 -0.75
C THR A 126 14.07 17.24 -1.52
N ARG A 127 13.91 17.37 -2.84
CA ARG A 127 15.00 17.66 -3.77
C ARG A 127 15.69 18.97 -3.43
N GLN A 128 17.02 18.96 -3.54
CA GLN A 128 17.89 20.10 -3.24
C GLN A 128 17.90 21.18 -4.33
N VAL A 129 17.32 20.87 -5.49
CA VAL A 129 17.28 21.71 -6.69
C VAL A 129 15.92 21.60 -7.37
N ALA A 130 15.51 22.66 -8.04
CA ALA A 130 14.34 22.74 -8.90
C ALA A 130 14.79 22.66 -10.36
N ASP A 131 15.48 21.58 -10.73
CA ASP A 131 16.17 21.40 -12.03
C ASP A 131 15.27 21.57 -13.27
N HIS A 132 13.95 21.50 -13.08
CA HIS A 132 12.95 21.72 -14.12
C HIS A 132 12.18 23.05 -13.99
N ASP A 133 12.61 23.99 -13.13
CA ASP A 133 11.95 25.29 -13.00
C ASP A 133 12.03 26.06 -14.35
N PRO A 134 10.92 26.62 -14.84
CA PRO A 134 10.92 27.38 -16.09
C PRO A 134 11.73 28.68 -15.99
N VAL A 135 11.94 29.20 -14.78
CA VAL A 135 12.84 30.33 -14.52
C VAL A 135 14.22 29.76 -14.22
N VAL A 136 15.12 29.81 -15.20
CA VAL A 136 16.48 29.24 -15.13
C VAL A 136 17.24 29.65 -13.87
N GLN A 137 17.07 30.89 -13.40
CA GLN A 137 17.74 31.41 -12.21
C GLN A 137 17.32 30.68 -10.92
N ARG A 138 16.15 30.04 -10.91
CA ARG A 138 15.60 29.32 -9.77
C ARG A 138 15.94 27.83 -9.78
N GLN A 139 16.56 27.31 -10.84
CA GLN A 139 16.84 25.88 -10.95
C GLN A 139 17.81 25.36 -9.89
N GLY A 140 18.63 26.24 -9.30
CA GLY A 140 19.49 25.90 -8.17
C GLY A 140 18.82 25.97 -6.79
N GLU A 141 17.54 26.37 -6.71
CA GLU A 141 16.81 26.50 -5.44
C GLU A 141 16.22 25.16 -5.00
N PRO A 142 16.20 24.82 -3.70
CA PRO A 142 15.51 23.63 -3.22
C PRO A 142 14.00 23.74 -3.33
N ILE A 143 13.32 22.62 -3.58
CA ILE A 143 11.86 22.60 -3.73
C ILE A 143 11.14 22.44 -2.38
N GLN A 144 9.93 23.00 -2.31
CA GLN A 144 9.03 22.82 -1.16
C GLN A 144 8.38 21.43 -1.10
N GLY A 145 8.39 20.63 -2.18
CA GLY A 145 7.93 19.24 -2.21
C GLY A 145 6.57 18.98 -1.54
N ALA A 146 5.58 19.84 -1.82
CA ALA A 146 4.22 19.67 -1.30
C ALA A 146 3.57 18.39 -1.84
N ASP A 147 3.81 18.08 -3.12
CA ASP A 147 3.36 16.85 -3.74
C ASP A 147 4.50 15.81 -3.80
N ASP A 148 5.67 16.21 -4.30
CA ASP A 148 6.89 15.38 -4.31
C ASP A 148 7.49 15.25 -2.89
N GLY A 149 6.87 14.39 -2.08
CA GLY A 149 7.22 14.07 -0.70
C GLY A 149 6.02 14.18 0.24
N ALA A 150 5.56 15.40 0.51
CA ALA A 150 4.61 15.64 1.60
C ALA A 150 3.22 15.02 1.36
N SER A 151 2.76 14.88 0.12
CA SER A 151 1.42 14.33 -0.18
C SER A 151 1.32 12.84 0.16
N GLY A 152 2.33 12.04 -0.20
CA GLY A 152 2.39 10.62 0.14
C GLY A 152 2.41 10.42 1.65
N VAL A 153 3.27 11.15 2.36
CA VAL A 153 3.35 11.11 3.83
C VAL A 153 2.01 11.49 4.46
N ALA A 154 1.36 12.53 3.96
CA ALA A 154 0.09 13.01 4.50
C ALA A 154 -1.04 11.98 4.39
N VAL A 155 -1.13 11.28 3.25
CA VAL A 155 -2.08 10.18 3.06
C VAL A 155 -1.79 9.06 4.07
N LEU A 156 -0.53 8.65 4.22
CA LEU A 156 -0.17 7.59 5.16
C LEU A 156 -0.42 7.99 6.62
N LEU A 157 -0.20 9.25 7.00
CA LEU A 157 -0.54 9.75 8.32
C LEU A 157 -2.04 9.73 8.58
N GLU A 158 -2.87 10.11 7.62
CA GLU A 158 -4.32 10.03 7.79
C GLU A 158 -4.79 8.57 7.89
N LEU A 159 -4.23 7.67 7.08
CA LEU A 159 -4.52 6.23 7.21
C LEU A 159 -4.10 5.70 8.59
N ALA A 160 -2.92 6.08 9.08
CA ALA A 160 -2.44 5.67 10.40
C ALA A 160 -3.35 6.20 11.52
N ARG A 161 -3.81 7.45 11.42
CA ARG A 161 -4.79 8.01 12.36
C ARG A 161 -6.10 7.24 12.32
N GLN A 162 -6.63 6.94 11.14
CA GLN A 162 -7.90 6.22 11.01
C GLN A 162 -7.80 4.79 11.53
N GLU A 163 -6.70 4.10 11.25
CA GLU A 163 -6.39 2.79 11.81
C GLU A 163 -6.30 2.86 13.36
N SER A 164 -5.69 3.91 13.93
CA SER A 164 -5.67 4.08 15.40
C SER A 164 -7.05 4.25 16.03
N LEU A 165 -7.98 4.90 15.32
CA LEU A 165 -9.35 5.16 15.81
C LEU A 165 -10.30 3.99 15.55
N ASN A 166 -10.12 3.30 14.42
CA ASN A 166 -10.93 2.17 13.97
C ASN A 166 -9.99 1.02 13.58
N PRO A 167 -9.42 0.29 14.55
CA PRO A 167 -8.47 -0.78 14.27
C PRO A 167 -9.09 -1.84 13.36
N SER A 168 -8.35 -2.25 12.33
CA SER A 168 -8.86 -3.19 11.33
C SER A 168 -8.79 -4.65 11.77
N GLY A 169 -8.10 -4.98 12.86
CA GLY A 169 -7.98 -6.31 13.46
C GLY A 169 -7.02 -6.34 14.64
#